data_AF-A0A957JHJ7-F1
#
_entry.id   AF-A0A957JHJ7-F1
#
_cell.length_a   1.000
_cell.length_b   1.000
_cell.length_c   1.000
_cell.angle_alpha   90.00
_cell.angle_beta   90.00
_cell.angle_gamma   90.00
#
_symmetry.space_group_name_H-M   'P 1'
#
loop_
_entity.id
_entity.type
_entity.pdbx_description
1 polymer ?
#
loop_
_entity_poly.entity_id
_entity_poly.type
_entity_poly.pdbx_seq_one_letter_code
_entity_poly.pdbx_strand_id
1 'polypeptide(L)'
;MDVDLARCNGCGVCVDACPVSAIAIAEQKEEWRDEKGRRRTRRRWAVRDADLCLGCGTCHGACKFGAIQMTPREQRVLTPESTFDRVVSMAIERGKLAGLVFDDPEKLSHRALGRVISVLQNSPPAKAALAVRPLRSAFLTALVGTAQQQAGEMKEDLG
;
A
#
# COMPACT_ATOMS: atom_id res chain seq x y z
N MET A 1 4.60 10.05 -3.24
CA MET A 1 4.75 10.72 -4.55
C MET A 1 3.80 11.89 -4.54
N ASP A 2 4.34 13.08 -4.68
CA ASP A 2 3.59 14.34 -4.65
C ASP A 2 3.87 15.13 -5.93
N VAL A 3 2.88 15.91 -6.37
CA VAL A 3 2.94 16.67 -7.61
C VAL A 3 3.00 18.15 -7.28
N ASP A 4 4.10 18.78 -7.69
CA ASP A 4 4.27 20.22 -7.67
C ASP A 4 3.40 20.87 -8.75
N LEU A 5 2.32 21.53 -8.33
CA LEU A 5 1.34 22.13 -9.22
C LEU A 5 1.83 23.41 -9.92
N ALA A 6 2.96 23.99 -9.51
CA ALA A 6 3.57 25.12 -10.20
C ALA A 6 4.40 24.65 -11.39
N ARG A 7 5.07 23.49 -11.27
CA ARG A 7 5.87 22.89 -12.35
C ARG A 7 5.08 21.95 -13.25
N CYS A 8 4.00 21.36 -12.76
CA CYS A 8 3.18 20.44 -13.54
C CYS A 8 2.34 21.19 -14.58
N ASN A 9 2.38 20.74 -15.84
CA ASN A 9 1.54 21.28 -16.91
C ASN A 9 0.45 20.29 -17.40
N GLY A 10 0.34 19.12 -16.75
CA GLY A 10 -0.63 18.08 -17.11
C GLY A 10 -0.37 17.41 -18.47
N CYS A 11 0.89 17.22 -18.88
CA CYS A 11 1.23 16.62 -20.19
C CYS A 11 0.87 15.13 -20.35
N GLY A 12 0.63 14.39 -19.27
CA GLY A 12 0.21 12.98 -19.34
C GLY A 12 1.34 11.94 -19.38
N VAL A 13 2.60 12.31 -19.63
CA VAL A 13 3.72 11.33 -19.74
C VAL A 13 3.87 10.42 -18.51
N CYS A 14 3.56 10.94 -17.32
CA CYS A 14 3.60 10.15 -16.08
C CYS A 14 2.47 9.10 -15.99
N VAL A 15 1.34 9.32 -16.66
CA VAL A 15 0.24 8.36 -16.78
C VAL A 15 0.71 7.16 -17.59
N ASP A 16 1.27 7.41 -18.77
CA ASP A 16 1.78 6.36 -19.68
C ASP A 16 2.92 5.55 -19.04
N ALA A 17 3.75 6.21 -18.23
CA ALA A 17 4.87 5.57 -17.54
C ALA A 17 4.44 4.71 -16.34
N CYS A 18 3.19 4.79 -15.87
CA CYS A 18 2.75 4.11 -14.66
C CYS A 18 2.37 2.64 -14.94
N PRO A 19 3.13 1.64 -14.44
CA PRO A 19 2.87 0.23 -14.76
C PRO A 19 1.57 -0.32 -14.14
N VAL A 20 1.03 0.40 -13.16
CA VAL A 20 -0.17 0.00 -12.40
C VAL A 20 -1.34 0.98 -12.60
N SER A 21 -1.22 1.90 -13.57
CA SER A 21 -2.27 2.89 -13.87
C SER A 21 -2.75 3.71 -12.67
N ALA A 22 -1.86 4.00 -11.73
CA ALA A 22 -2.17 4.73 -10.49
C ALA A 22 -2.17 6.27 -10.66
N ILE A 23 -2.08 6.79 -11.88
CA ILE A 23 -1.97 8.23 -12.14
C ILE A 23 -3.01 8.63 -13.19
N ALA A 24 -3.71 9.74 -12.95
CA ALA A 24 -4.65 10.36 -13.89
C ALA A 24 -4.34 11.85 -14.07
N ILE A 25 -4.91 12.48 -15.11
CA ILE A 25 -4.88 13.94 -15.27
C ILE A 25 -6.20 14.53 -14.83
N ALA A 26 -6.17 15.38 -13.80
CA ALA A 26 -7.29 16.21 -13.42
C ALA A 26 -7.27 17.51 -14.23
N GLU A 27 -8.46 18.06 -14.50
CA GLU A 27 -8.62 19.36 -15.11
C GLU A 27 -9.63 20.22 -14.35
N GLN A 28 -9.38 21.53 -14.33
CA GLN A 28 -10.29 22.51 -13.76
C GLN A 28 -10.42 23.69 -14.73
N LYS A 29 -11.66 24.09 -15.00
CA LYS A 29 -11.96 25.29 -15.79
C LYS A 29 -11.86 26.50 -14.88
N GLU A 30 -10.74 27.18 -14.97
CA GLU A 30 -10.50 28.45 -14.30
C GLU A 30 -9.86 29.41 -15.28
N GLU A 31 -10.23 30.68 -15.17
CA GLU A 31 -9.72 31.73 -16.04
C GLU A 31 -8.68 32.55 -15.28
N TRP A 32 -7.43 32.51 -15.74
CA TRP A 32 -6.34 33.29 -15.15
C TRP A 32 -5.40 33.81 -16.25
N ARG A 33 -4.58 34.81 -15.90
CA ARG A 33 -3.46 35.25 -16.74
C ARG A 33 -2.17 34.68 -16.17
N ASP A 34 -1.33 34.11 -17.03
CA ASP A 34 0.01 33.69 -16.61
C ASP A 34 0.95 34.90 -16.46
N GLU A 35 2.16 34.67 -15.93
CA GLU A 35 3.20 35.69 -15.75
C GLU A 35 3.56 36.45 -17.04
N LYS A 36 3.23 35.87 -18.21
CA LYS A 36 3.45 36.47 -19.54
C LYS A 36 2.18 37.13 -20.09
N GLY A 37 1.15 37.32 -19.26
CA GLY A 37 -0.12 37.95 -19.60
C GLY A 37 -1.03 37.11 -20.49
N ARG A 38 -0.72 35.83 -20.78
CA ARG A 38 -1.54 34.99 -21.65
C ARG A 38 -2.77 34.49 -20.90
N ARG A 39 -3.94 34.59 -21.54
CA ARG A 39 -5.20 34.06 -21.00
C ARG A 39 -5.17 32.54 -21.00
N ARG A 40 -5.37 31.93 -19.84
CA ARG A 40 -5.52 30.50 -19.63
C ARG A 40 -6.94 30.24 -19.14
N THR A 41 -7.56 29.18 -19.66
CA THR A 41 -8.96 28.83 -19.39
C THR A 41 -9.12 27.47 -18.74
N ARG A 42 -8.04 26.68 -18.68
CA ARG A 42 -8.03 25.32 -18.14
C ARG A 42 -6.70 25.03 -17.46
N ARG A 43 -6.75 24.64 -16.19
CA ARG A 43 -5.62 24.13 -15.42
C ARG A 43 -5.66 22.61 -15.44
N ARG A 44 -4.50 21.98 -15.63
CA ARG A 44 -4.38 20.51 -15.66
C ARG A 44 -3.19 20.09 -14.81
N TRP A 45 -3.34 19.00 -14.07
CA TRP A 45 -2.28 18.44 -13.25
C TRP A 45 -2.44 16.92 -13.08
N ALA A 46 -1.33 16.26 -12.75
CA ALA A 46 -1.35 14.84 -12.44
C ALA A 46 -1.88 14.60 -11.02
N VAL A 47 -2.71 13.58 -10.87
CA VAL A 47 -3.25 13.11 -9.59
C VAL A 47 -2.88 11.64 -9.44
N ARG A 48 -2.47 11.27 -8.23
CA ARG A 48 -2.06 9.91 -7.87
C ARG A 48 -3.13 9.24 -7.03
N ASP A 49 -3.51 8.03 -7.40
CA ASP A 49 -4.20 7.09 -6.52
C ASP A 49 -3.19 6.46 -5.55
N ALA A 50 -3.34 6.73 -4.26
CA ALA A 50 -2.40 6.27 -3.23
C ALA A 50 -2.47 4.76 -2.96
N ASP A 51 -3.63 4.15 -3.16
CA ASP A 51 -3.87 2.72 -2.89
C ASP A 51 -3.26 1.85 -4.00
N LEU A 52 -3.30 2.31 -5.25
CA LEU A 52 -2.69 1.63 -6.38
C LEU A 52 -1.19 1.94 -6.54
N CYS A 53 -0.74 3.12 -6.13
CA CYS A 53 0.62 3.58 -6.41
C CYS A 53 1.66 2.76 -5.64
N LEU A 54 2.40 1.88 -6.32
CA LEU A 54 3.47 1.05 -5.74
C LEU A 54 4.72 1.81 -5.25
N GLY A 55 4.86 3.11 -5.58
CA GLY A 55 6.04 3.88 -5.21
C GLY A 55 7.32 3.52 -5.99
N CYS A 56 7.20 2.90 -7.18
CA CYS A 56 8.35 2.46 -7.99
C CYS A 56 9.19 3.60 -8.60
N GLY A 57 8.66 4.83 -8.65
CA GLY A 57 9.41 6.00 -9.10
C GLY A 57 9.52 6.19 -10.62
N THR A 58 8.95 5.33 -11.46
CA THR A 58 9.02 5.48 -12.94
C THR A 58 8.48 6.82 -13.41
N CYS A 59 7.39 7.30 -12.80
CA CYS A 59 6.80 8.60 -13.12
C CYS A 59 7.72 9.79 -12.77
N HIS A 60 8.51 9.68 -11.70
CA HIS A 60 9.48 10.70 -11.30
C HIS A 60 10.56 10.87 -12.38
N GLY A 61 11.15 9.77 -12.84
CA GLY A 61 12.16 9.79 -13.92
C GLY A 61 11.59 10.23 -15.27
N ALA A 62 10.32 9.93 -15.56
CA ALA A 62 9.68 10.33 -16.82
C ALA A 62 9.32 11.83 -16.89
N CYS A 63 9.24 12.52 -15.75
CA CYS A 63 8.79 13.91 -15.68
C CYS A 63 9.89 14.90 -16.11
N LYS A 64 9.85 15.35 -17.36
CA LYS A 64 10.78 16.37 -17.89
C LYS A 64 10.67 17.75 -17.21
N PHE A 65 9.57 18.01 -16.51
CA PHE A 65 9.35 19.27 -15.77
C PHE A 65 9.84 19.21 -14.32
N GLY A 66 10.30 18.04 -13.86
CA GLY A 66 10.71 17.84 -12.46
C GLY A 66 9.56 18.03 -11.45
N ALA A 67 8.31 17.96 -11.90
CA ALA A 67 7.14 18.25 -11.09
C ALA A 67 6.76 17.14 -10.11
N ILE A 68 7.31 15.93 -10.27
CA ILE A 68 6.99 14.78 -9.42
C ILE A 68 8.10 14.61 -8.38
N GLN A 69 7.73 14.49 -7.11
CA GLN A 69 8.65 14.24 -6.00
C GLN A 69 8.31 12.91 -5.32
N MET A 70 9.31 12.15 -4.91
CA MET A 70 9.13 10.88 -4.21
C MET A 70 9.21 11.10 -2.71
N THR A 71 8.11 10.82 -2.02
CA THR A 71 7.99 10.85 -0.57
C THR A 71 7.90 9.41 -0.03
N PRO A 72 8.63 9.09 1.06
CA PRO A 72 8.48 7.81 1.75
C PRO A 72 7.03 7.58 2.19
N ARG A 73 6.59 6.32 2.19
CA ARG A 73 5.29 5.96 2.75
C ARG A 73 5.36 5.97 4.28
N GLU A 74 4.25 6.31 4.91
CA GLU A 74 4.10 6.24 6.38
C GLU A 74 4.34 4.83 6.91
N GLN A 75 3.77 3.82 6.25
CA GLN A 75 3.97 2.42 6.61
C GLN A 75 4.93 1.73 5.63
N ARG A 76 6.01 1.13 6.17
CA ARG A 76 6.89 0.24 5.40
C ARG A 76 6.15 -1.07 5.14
N VAL A 77 5.98 -1.41 3.86
CA VAL A 77 5.51 -2.74 3.47
C VAL A 77 6.70 -3.69 3.58
N LEU A 78 6.67 -4.59 4.56
CA LEU A 78 7.69 -5.63 4.69
C LEU A 78 7.52 -6.62 3.54
N THR A 79 8.52 -6.69 2.66
CA THR A 79 8.61 -7.77 1.67
C THR A 79 8.87 -9.08 2.40
N PRO A 80 8.23 -10.20 2.03
CA PRO A 80 8.51 -11.49 2.65
C PRO A 80 10.00 -11.83 2.52
N GLU A 81 10.68 -12.10 3.63
CA GLU A 81 12.12 -12.37 3.66
C GLU A 81 12.47 -13.75 3.10
N SER A 82 11.50 -14.67 3.07
CA SER A 82 11.68 -16.02 2.54
C SER A 82 10.49 -16.52 1.74
N THR A 83 10.71 -17.58 0.95
CA THR A 83 9.64 -18.31 0.25
C THR A 83 8.57 -18.79 1.22
N PHE A 84 8.95 -19.19 2.44
CA PHE A 84 8.02 -19.60 3.48
C PHE A 84 7.10 -18.44 3.86
N ASP A 85 7.67 -17.27 4.16
CA ASP A 85 6.90 -16.09 4.55
C ASP A 85 5.95 -15.66 3.42
N ARG A 86 6.40 -15.75 2.17
CA ARG A 86 5.57 -15.49 1.00
C ARG A 86 4.39 -16.46 0.91
N VAL A 87 4.61 -17.75 1.13
CA VAL A 87 3.55 -18.78 1.12
C VAL A 87 2.55 -18.54 2.25
N VAL A 88 3.03 -18.18 3.44
CA VAL A 88 2.19 -17.83 4.58
C VAL A 88 1.34 -16.59 4.27
N SER A 89 1.94 -15.51 3.74
CA SER A 89 1.21 -14.30 3.35
C SER A 89 0.13 -14.61 2.31
N MET A 90 0.43 -15.41 1.28
CA MET A 90 -0.56 -15.83 0.29
C MET A 90 -1.68 -16.67 0.92
N ALA A 91 -1.35 -17.55 1.88
CA ALA A 91 -2.35 -18.35 2.58
C ALA A 91 -3.26 -17.49 3.45
N ILE A 92 -2.73 -16.45 4.11
CA ILE A 92 -3.53 -15.45 4.85
C ILE A 92 -4.45 -14.71 3.90
N GLU A 93 -3.93 -14.17 2.80
CA GLU A 93 -4.71 -13.41 1.81
C GLU A 93 -5.85 -14.22 1.21
N ARG A 94 -5.66 -15.53 1.02
CA ARG A 94 -6.65 -16.44 0.44
C ARG A 94 -7.52 -17.16 1.48
N GLY A 95 -7.34 -16.90 2.77
CA GLY A 95 -8.07 -17.59 3.84
C GLY A 95 -7.73 -19.08 3.97
N LYS A 96 -6.56 -19.51 3.49
CA LYS A 96 -6.07 -20.90 3.49
C LYS A 96 -5.03 -21.19 4.56
N LEU A 97 -4.84 -20.27 5.52
CA LEU A 97 -3.82 -20.42 6.56
C LEU A 97 -4.01 -21.70 7.39
N ALA A 98 -5.25 -22.05 7.74
CA ALA A 98 -5.52 -23.27 8.50
C ALA A 98 -5.12 -24.54 7.76
N GLY A 99 -5.35 -24.61 6.44
CA GLY A 99 -4.84 -25.71 5.62
C GLY A 99 -3.32 -25.77 5.68
N LEU A 100 -2.64 -24.64 5.47
CA LEU A 100 -1.18 -24.58 5.53
C LEU A 100 -0.60 -25.02 6.89
N VAL A 101 -1.28 -24.70 8.00
CA VAL A 101 -0.84 -25.05 9.37
C VAL A 101 -1.13 -26.52 9.70
N PHE A 102 -2.22 -27.08 9.21
CA PHE A 102 -2.69 -28.42 9.61
C PHE A 102 -2.51 -29.52 8.55
N ASP A 103 -2.06 -29.21 7.33
CA ASP A 103 -1.88 -30.20 6.26
C ASP A 103 -0.81 -31.25 6.60
N ASP A 104 0.27 -30.87 7.29
CA ASP A 104 1.36 -31.78 7.71
C ASP A 104 1.97 -31.34 9.06
N PRO A 105 1.29 -31.63 10.19
CA PRO A 105 1.70 -31.14 11.51
C PRO A 105 3.02 -31.75 12.00
N GLU A 106 3.41 -32.93 11.51
CA GLU A 106 4.67 -33.58 11.90
C GLU A 106 5.91 -32.83 11.36
N LYS A 107 5.76 -32.14 10.23
CA LYS A 107 6.82 -31.31 9.64
C LYS A 107 6.79 -29.86 10.12
N LEU A 108 5.77 -29.47 10.89
CA LEU A 108 5.58 -28.10 11.35
C LEU A 108 6.41 -27.83 12.62
N SER A 109 7.65 -27.36 12.45
CA SER A 109 8.51 -27.02 13.58
C SER A 109 8.07 -25.77 14.35
N HIS A 110 8.52 -25.63 15.61
CA HIS A 110 8.31 -24.41 16.41
C HIS A 110 8.85 -23.13 15.72
N ARG A 111 9.91 -23.25 14.90
CA ARG A 111 10.43 -22.14 14.09
C ARG A 111 9.45 -21.75 12.99
N ALA A 112 8.82 -22.72 12.34
CA ALA A 112 7.80 -22.47 11.32
C ALA A 112 6.57 -21.77 11.92
N LEU A 113 6.11 -22.22 13.09
CA LEU A 113 5.04 -21.55 13.84
C LEU A 113 5.42 -20.12 14.24
N GLY A 114 6.65 -19.89 14.71
CA GLY A 114 7.15 -18.55 15.01
C GLY A 114 7.11 -17.61 13.80
N ARG A 115 7.43 -18.10 12.61
CA ARG A 115 7.31 -17.33 11.36
C ARG A 115 5.86 -17.05 10.97
N VAL A 116 4.96 -18.01 11.15
CA VAL A 116 3.52 -17.80 10.92
C VAL A 116 2.98 -16.68 11.83
N ILE A 117 3.35 -16.69 13.11
CA ILE A 117 2.96 -15.63 14.07
C ILE A 117 3.54 -14.28 13.64
N SER A 118 4.81 -14.23 13.24
CA SER A 118 5.45 -12.99 12.76
C SER A 118 4.72 -12.40 11.54
N VAL A 119 4.36 -13.23 10.56
CA VAL A 119 3.60 -12.77 9.38
C VAL A 119 2.18 -12.32 9.76
N LEU A 120 1.52 -13.02 10.70
CA LEU A 120 0.21 -12.63 11.21
C LEU A 120 0.22 -11.26 11.89
N GLN A 121 1.22 -10.98 12.72
CA GLN A 121 1.37 -9.69 13.42
C GLN A 121 1.62 -8.52 12.46
N ASN A 122 2.32 -8.77 11.35
CA ASN A 122 2.62 -7.76 10.34
C ASN A 122 1.55 -7.66 9.24
N SER A 123 0.52 -8.50 9.28
CA SER A 123 -0.59 -8.47 8.31
C SER A 123 -1.65 -7.44 8.71
N PRO A 124 -2.43 -6.90 7.76
CA PRO A 124 -3.53 -6.00 8.08
C PRO A 124 -4.48 -6.61 9.14
N PRO A 125 -4.86 -5.87 10.19
CA PRO A 125 -5.52 -6.47 11.37
C PRO A 125 -6.81 -7.22 11.04
N ALA A 126 -7.61 -6.71 10.09
CA ALA A 126 -8.82 -7.38 9.63
C ALA A 126 -8.53 -8.72 8.93
N LYS A 127 -7.48 -8.79 8.10
CA LYS A 127 -7.07 -10.01 7.38
C LYS A 127 -6.51 -11.05 8.34
N ALA A 128 -5.69 -10.61 9.31
CA ALA A 128 -5.15 -11.48 10.34
C ALA A 128 -6.28 -12.16 11.14
N ALA A 129 -7.34 -11.42 11.50
CA ALA A 129 -8.45 -11.97 12.28
C ALA A 129 -9.26 -13.00 11.49
N LEU A 130 -9.49 -12.75 10.21
CA LEU A 130 -10.14 -13.70 9.31
C LEU A 130 -9.29 -14.97 9.11
N ALA A 131 -7.96 -14.82 8.99
CA ALA A 131 -7.05 -15.95 8.83
C ALA A 131 -6.94 -16.83 10.08
N VAL A 132 -7.07 -16.24 11.27
CA VAL A 132 -7.00 -16.98 12.55
C VAL A 132 -8.31 -17.65 12.93
N ARG A 133 -9.47 -17.14 12.51
CA ARG A 133 -10.79 -17.70 12.83
C ARG A 133 -10.89 -19.23 12.63
N PRO A 134 -10.44 -19.82 11.51
CA PRO A 134 -10.52 -21.26 11.31
C PRO A 134 -9.56 -22.09 12.19
N LEU A 135 -8.51 -21.47 12.76
CA LEU A 135 -7.56 -22.15 13.64
C LEU A 135 -8.14 -22.47 15.03
N ARG A 136 -9.29 -21.85 15.39
CA ARG A 136 -9.97 -22.03 16.69
C ARG A 136 -9.05 -21.89 17.92
N SER A 137 -8.00 -21.08 17.80
CA SER A 137 -7.03 -20.86 18.86
C SER A 137 -7.39 -19.61 19.67
N ALA A 138 -7.64 -19.79 20.97
CA ALA A 138 -7.87 -18.69 21.90
C ALA A 138 -6.65 -17.74 21.97
N PHE A 139 -5.45 -18.30 21.97
CA PHE A 139 -4.20 -17.53 21.96
C PHE A 139 -4.06 -16.65 20.72
N LEU A 140 -4.22 -17.21 19.52
CA LEU A 140 -4.05 -16.45 18.28
C LEU A 140 -5.16 -15.40 18.11
N THR A 141 -6.38 -15.70 18.58
CA THR A 141 -7.50 -14.77 18.53
C THR A 141 -7.25 -13.57 19.45
N ALA A 142 -6.73 -13.82 20.67
CA ALA A 142 -6.32 -12.76 21.59
C ALA A 142 -5.17 -11.92 20.99
N LEU A 143 -4.14 -12.55 20.44
CA LEU A 143 -2.98 -11.89 19.82
C LEU A 143 -3.35 -10.93 18.69
N VAL A 144 -4.25 -11.36 17.80
CA VAL A 144 -4.71 -10.51 16.70
C VAL A 144 -5.68 -9.44 17.20
N GLY A 145 -6.51 -9.76 18.20
CA GLY A 145 -7.41 -8.79 18.83
C GLY A 145 -6.66 -7.62 19.49
N THR A 146 -5.55 -7.89 20.19
CA THR A 146 -4.71 -6.84 20.79
C THR A 146 -4.01 -5.98 19.72
N ALA A 147 -3.56 -6.59 18.62
CA ALA A 147 -2.97 -5.85 17.50
C ALA A 147 -4.01 -4.97 16.75
N GLN A 148 -5.27 -5.42 16.70
CA GLN A 148 -6.39 -4.63 16.16
C GLN A 148 -6.71 -3.41 17.03
N GLN A 149 -6.68 -3.55 18.36
CA GLN A 149 -6.93 -2.44 19.30
C GLN A 149 -5.85 -1.36 19.18
N GLN A 150 -4.57 -1.74 19.15
CA GLN A 150 -3.46 -0.81 18.98
C GLN A 150 -3.47 -0.10 17.62
N ALA A 151 -3.88 -0.79 16.54
CA ALA A 151 -4.04 -0.18 15.22
C ALA A 151 -5.28 0.75 15.12
N GLY A 152 -6.28 0.55 15.99
CA GLY A 152 -7.44 1.44 16.13
C GLY A 152 -7.09 2.73 16.86
N GLU A 153 -6.40 2.62 17.99
CA GLU A 153 -5.93 3.76 18.80
C GLU A 153 -4.98 4.68 17.99
N MET A 154 -4.05 4.10 17.22
CA MET A 154 -3.13 4.86 16.37
C MET A 154 -3.83 5.59 15.20
N LYS A 155 -5.08 5.25 14.88
CA LYS A 155 -5.89 5.91 13.85
C LYS A 155 -6.74 7.06 14.41
N GLU A 156 -6.99 7.08 15.72
CA GLU A 156 -7.67 8.17 16.44
C GLU A 156 -6.72 9.34 16.78
N ASP A 157 -5.42 9.07 16.98
CA ASP A 157 -4.40 10.09 17.26
C ASP A 157 -3.92 10.89 16.02
N LEU A 158 -4.37 10.52 14.82
CA LEU A 158 -4.05 11.18 13.54
C LEU A 158 -5.26 11.95 12.94
N GLY A 159 -6.32 12.16 13.73
CA GLY A 159 -7.53 12.90 13.36
C GLY A 159 -7.49 14.38 13.71
#